data_AF-A0A1C6KW02-F1
#
_entry.id   AF-A0A1C6KW02-F1
#
_cell.length_a   1.000
_cell.length_b   1.000
_cell.length_c   1.000
_cell.angle_alpha   90.00
_cell.angle_beta   90.00
_cell.angle_gamma   90.00
#
_symmetry.space_group_name_H-M   'P 1'
#
loop_
_entity.id
_entity.type
_entity.pdbx_description
1 polymer ?
#
loop_
_entity_poly.entity_id
_entity_poly.type
_entity_poly.pdbx_seq_one_letter_code
_entity_poly.pdbx_strand_id
1 'polypeptide(L)' 'MREDIMYVIVYPDGLIVMNTQKYFKSFCIKEWCKGCSRTWKQWYKRGYRCKKVKVTFEIID' A
#
# COMPACT_ATOMS: atom_id res chain seq x y z
N MET A 1 22.33 4.19 -1.33
CA MET A 1 20.86 4.27 -1.28
C MET A 1 20.26 3.53 -2.46
N ARG A 2 19.46 2.49 -2.20
CA ARG A 2 18.72 1.79 -3.27
C ARG A 2 17.36 2.44 -3.41
N GLU A 3 17.01 2.83 -4.62
CA GLU A 3 15.66 3.28 -4.95
C GLU A 3 14.87 2.11 -5.52
N ASP A 4 13.66 1.92 -5.04
CA ASP A 4 12.76 0.89 -5.55
C ASP A 4 11.34 1.43 -5.74
N ILE A 5 10.55 0.72 -6.54
CA ILE A 5 9.18 1.06 -6.86
C ILE A 5 8.27 0.04 -6.19
N MET A 6 7.41 0.54 -5.30
CA MET A 6 6.51 -0.30 -4.51
C MET A 6 5.09 0.27 -4.54
N TYR A 7 4.17 -0.45 -3.90
CA TYR A 7 2.78 -0.08 -3.76
C TYR A 7 2.40 -0.06 -2.29
N VAL A 8 1.67 0.97 -1.87
CA VAL A 8 1.15 1.15 -0.51
C VAL A 8 -0.33 1.50 -0.54
N ILE A 9 -1.06 1.09 0.49
CA ILE A 9 -2.40 1.60 0.76
C ILE A 9 -2.29 2.99 1.36
N VAL A 10 -3.19 3.86 0.92
CA VAL A 10 -3.36 5.22 1.40
C VAL A 10 -4.82 5.37 1.85
N TYR A 11 -5.00 5.87 3.06
CA TYR A 11 -6.29 6.23 3.61
C TYR A 11 -6.93 7.40 2.84
N PRO A 12 -8.25 7.62 2.98
CA PRO A 12 -8.93 8.74 2.31
C PRO A 12 -8.38 10.13 2.67
N ASP A 13 -7.79 10.27 3.87
CA ASP A 13 -7.16 11.49 4.37
C ASP A 13 -5.70 11.68 3.88
N GLY A 14 -5.18 10.73 3.10
CA GLY A 14 -3.81 10.77 2.58
C GLY A 14 -2.77 10.04 3.43
N LEU A 15 -3.14 9.49 4.59
CA LEU A 15 -2.18 8.77 5.44
C LEU A 15 -1.76 7.45 4.80
N ILE A 16 -0.44 7.20 4.77
CA ILE A 16 0.15 6.00 4.18
C ILE A 16 0.18 4.86 5.20
N VAL A 17 -0.28 3.68 4.79
CA VAL A 17 -0.24 2.48 5.62
C VAL A 17 1.03 1.68 5.31
N MET A 18 2.15 2.05 5.95
CA MET A 18 3.49 1.56 5.61
C MET A 18 3.64 0.03 5.59
N ASN A 19 2.96 -0.70 6.49
CA ASN A 19 3.02 -2.17 6.54
C ASN A 19 2.36 -2.86 5.32
N THR A 20 1.64 -2.13 4.47
CA THR A 20 1.05 -2.64 3.24
C THR A 20 1.99 -2.54 2.04
N GLN A 21 3.21 -2.03 2.23
CA GLN A 21 4.23 -1.89 1.21
C GLN A 21 4.57 -3.24 0.55
N LYS A 22 4.32 -3.36 -0.75
CA LYS A 22 4.65 -4.55 -1.55
C LYS A 22 5.14 -4.16 -2.95
N TYR A 23 5.97 -4.99 -3.56
CA TYR A 23 6.43 -4.78 -4.95
C TYR A 23 5.29 -4.86 -5.97
N PHE A 24 4.25 -5.64 -5.68
CA PHE A 24 3.10 -5.82 -6.57
C PHE A 24 1.83 -5.19 -6.00
N LYS A 25 1.13 -4.42 -6.83
CA LYS A 25 -0.17 -3.81 -6.49
C LYS A 25 -1.20 -4.85 -6.03
N SER A 26 -1.25 -6.00 -6.71
CA SER A 26 -2.18 -7.09 -6.37
C SER A 26 -1.91 -7.65 -4.98
N PHE A 27 -0.65 -7.82 -4.59
CA PHE A 27 -0.27 -8.30 -3.26
C PHE A 27 -0.55 -7.27 -2.18
N CYS A 28 -0.28 -5.98 -2.42
CA CYS A 28 -0.64 -4.89 -1.51
C CYS A 28 -2.16 -4.91 -1.20
N ILE A 29 -2.99 -5.01 -2.24
CA ILE A 29 -4.45 -5.06 -2.09
C ILE A 29 -4.91 -6.37 -1.43
N LYS A 30 -4.33 -7.52 -1.81
CA LYS A 30 -4.68 -8.83 -1.26
C LYS A 30 -4.40 -8.88 0.25
N GLU A 31 -3.22 -8.44 0.67
CA GLU A 31 -2.86 -8.40 2.09
C GLU A 31 -3.74 -7.41 2.88
N TRP A 32 -4.04 -6.23 2.31
CA TRP A 32 -4.97 -5.29 2.94
C TRP A 32 -6.37 -5.89 3.16
N CYS A 33 -6.87 -6.64 2.18
CA CYS A 33 -8.20 -7.24 2.27
C CYS A 33 -8.22 -8.56 3.07
N LYS A 34 -7.07 -9.07 3.52
CA LYS A 34 -6.98 -10.34 4.23
C LYS A 34 -7.67 -10.22 5.60
N GLY A 35 -8.68 -11.06 5.84
CA GLY A 35 -9.48 -11.01 7.07
C GLY A 35 -10.48 -9.85 7.15
N CYS A 36 -10.58 -9.01 6.12
CA CYS A 36 -11.58 -7.95 6.07
C CYS A 36 -12.94 -8.48 5.59
N SER A 37 -14.03 -7.96 6.15
CA SER A 37 -15.40 -8.19 5.63
C SER A 37 -15.69 -7.41 4.34
N ARG A 38 -14.80 -6.51 3.92
CA ARG A 38 -14.96 -5.64 2.75
C ARG A 38 -14.00 -6.03 1.62
N THR A 39 -14.53 -6.03 0.41
CA THR A 39 -13.76 -6.14 -0.84
C THR A 39 -12.98 -4.86 -1.13
N TRP A 40 -11.94 -4.97 -1.97
CA TRP A 40 -11.21 -3.80 -2.46
C TRP A 40 -12.12 -2.76 -3.13
N LYS A 41 -13.13 -3.19 -3.90
CA LYS A 41 -14.09 -2.28 -4.56
C LYS A 41 -14.85 -1.43 -3.54
N GLN A 42 -15.21 -2.00 -2.39
CA GLN A 42 -15.88 -1.28 -1.30
C GLN A 42 -14.93 -0.29 -0.62
N TRP A 43 -13.67 -0.68 -0.36
CA TRP A 43 -12.65 0.25 0.16
C TRP A 43 -12.37 1.41 -0.80
N TYR A 44 -12.24 1.12 -2.09
CA TYR A 44 -12.02 2.14 -3.11
C TYR A 44 -13.14 3.19 -3.15
N LYS A 45 -14.40 2.75 -3.05
CA LYS A 45 -15.57 3.65 -2.94
C LYS A 45 -15.52 4.55 -1.71
N ARG A 46 -14.87 4.11 -0.63
CA ARG A 46 -14.68 4.89 0.61
C ARG A 46 -13.46 5.82 0.57
N GLY A 47 -12.79 5.94 -0.57
CA GLY A 47 -11.66 6.85 -0.75
C GLY A 47 -10.27 6.23 -0.60
N TYR A 48 -10.19 4.95 -0.24
CA TYR A 48 -8.89 4.26 -0.13
C TYR A 48 -8.24 4.11 -1.50
N ARG A 49 -6.92 4.22 -1.55
CA ARG A 49 -6.14 4.08 -2.79
C ARG A 49 -4.95 3.16 -2.56
N CYS A 50 -4.58 2.41 -3.60
CA CYS A 50 -3.30 1.73 -3.67
C CYS A 50 -2.42 2.53 -4.62
N LYS A 51 -1.36 3.16 -4.10
CA LYS A 51 -0.52 4.12 -4.81
C LYS A 51 0.85 3.51 -5.07
N LYS A 52 1.37 3.74 -6.28
CA LYS A 52 2.76 3.46 -6.65
C LYS A 52 3.64 4.52 -5.98
N VAL A 53 4.66 4.10 -5.27
CA VAL A 53 5.57 4.98 -4.52
C VAL A 53 7.01 4.64 -4.86
N LYS A 54 7.86 5.67 -4.82
CA LYS A 54 9.32 5.54 -4.87
C LYS A 54 9.82 5.45 -3.43
N VAL A 55 10.50 4.38 -3.09
CA VAL A 55 11.05 4.15 -1.75
C VAL A 55 12.56 4.18 -1.83
N THR A 56 13.19 4.89 -0.90
CA THR A 56 14.64 4.94 -0.75
C THR A 56 15.02 4.15 0.47
N PHE A 57 15.86 3.13 0.31
CA PHE A 57 16.40 2.35 1.41
C PHE A 57 17.83 2.76 1.72
N GLU A 58 18.08 2.97 3.00
CA GLU A 58 19.39 3.17 3.59
C GLU A 58 19.59 2.08 4.65
N ILE A 59 20.71 1.37 4.53
CA ILE A 59 21.16 0.42 5.55
C ILE A 59 22.02 1.22 6.51
N ILE A 60 21.67 1.20 7.78
CA ILE A 60 22.43 1.84 8.85
C ILE A 60 23.00 0.70 9.69
N ASP A 61 24.33 0.58 9.70
CA ASP A 61 25.10 -0.33 10.57
C ASP A 61 25.31 0.30 11.96
#